data_AF-A0A1I8P6P1-F1
#
_entry.id   AF-A0A1I8P6P1-F1
#
_cell.length_a   1.000
_cell.length_b   1.000
_cell.length_c   1.000
_cell.angle_alpha   90.00
_cell.angle_beta   90.00
_cell.angle_gamma   90.00
#
_symmetry.space_group_name_H-M   'P 1'
#
loop_
_entity.id
_entity.type
_entity.pdbx_description
1 polymer ?
#
loop_
_entity_poly.entity_id
_entity_poly.type
_entity_poly.pdbx_seq_one_letter_code
_entity_poly.pdbx_strand_id
1 'polypeptide(L)'
;MVIAKEILSDYKEIYEKAFKLVNEESKNDPPTDPFRSHYAARDLLIQMRENLKNELISIKAEEADGGEDEFIFRVLQAFVCRDLGRIHVFCEDPGAGENYLKECLELVQERKMESQAIVPYVGATNEMGIVYANRAEYKKSFDILTEAEKAYKDFKATKKNAWAITDVFGTADEVEEGKGLKELESLYTLCSFYMAQVYGHLGELEKSAQYCHMTLRRQIEAKSYEPIDFALNAATLSQYFIGQNMFKQARHHLAAATLVISEHEATMFEGRNLTEEQKAEIQETFKHRFADVARCWAKYGLALLSASKDRLFNDDEVKLAEGKFFVKLAN
;
A
#
# COMPACT_ATOMS: atom_id res chain seq x y z
N MET A 1 12.92 -3.97 -31.36
CA MET A 1 13.37 -2.75 -30.69
C MET A 1 14.34 -2.03 -31.61
N VAL A 2 13.86 -1.02 -32.34
CA VAL A 2 14.64 -0.11 -33.18
C VAL A 2 15.01 1.18 -32.41
N ILE A 3 14.60 1.27 -31.13
CA ILE A 3 14.95 2.38 -30.25
C ILE A 3 16.47 2.44 -30.05
N ALA A 4 17.06 3.61 -30.34
CA ALA A 4 18.49 3.83 -30.11
C ALA A 4 18.82 3.66 -28.62
N LYS A 5 19.74 2.74 -28.32
CA LYS A 5 20.15 2.40 -26.96
C LYS A 5 20.62 3.62 -26.15
N GLU A 6 21.24 4.59 -26.85
CA GLU A 6 21.71 5.85 -26.26
C GLU A 6 20.56 6.68 -25.67
N ILE A 7 19.44 6.80 -26.39
CA ILE A 7 18.25 7.55 -25.93
C ILE A 7 17.65 6.92 -24.67
N LEU A 8 17.54 5.58 -24.63
CA LEU A 8 17.03 4.87 -23.45
C LEU A 8 17.97 4.99 -22.25
N SER A 9 19.28 5.08 -22.48
CA SER A 9 20.28 5.29 -21.44
C SER A 9 20.12 6.67 -20.78
N ASP A 10 19.90 7.72 -21.59
CA ASP A 10 19.69 9.08 -21.07
C ASP A 10 18.43 9.16 -20.20
N TYR A 11 17.34 8.53 -20.64
CA TYR A 11 16.10 8.45 -19.86
C TYR A 11 16.26 7.65 -18.57
N LYS A 12 17.01 6.55 -18.61
CA LYS A 12 17.33 5.75 -17.43
C LYS A 12 18.06 6.59 -16.38
N GLU A 13 19.09 7.35 -16.78
CA GLU A 13 19.86 8.19 -15.86
C GLU A 13 18.99 9.28 -15.20
N ILE A 14 18.15 9.96 -15.99
CA ILE A 14 17.23 10.98 -15.47
C ILE A 14 16.26 10.34 -14.46
N TYR A 15 15.69 9.18 -14.78
CA TYR A 15 14.75 8.50 -13.92
C TYR A 15 15.40 8.00 -12.62
N GLU A 16 16.58 7.38 -12.68
CA GLU A 16 17.31 6.90 -11.51
C GLU A 16 17.69 8.05 -10.56
N LYS A 17 18.07 9.21 -11.12
CA LYS A 17 18.32 10.43 -10.34
C LYS A 17 17.05 10.93 -9.63
N ALA A 18 15.92 11.00 -10.34
CA ALA A 18 14.64 11.36 -9.74
C ALA A 18 14.20 10.35 -8.66
N PHE A 19 14.38 9.06 -8.91
CA PHE A 19 14.06 8.00 -7.95
C PHE A 19 14.90 8.13 -6.66
N LYS A 20 16.20 8.42 -6.79
CA LYS A 20 17.09 8.64 -5.65
C LYS A 20 16.68 9.86 -4.81
N LEU A 21 16.32 10.96 -5.47
CA LEU A 21 15.82 12.16 -4.80
C LEU A 21 14.59 11.84 -3.92
N VAL A 22 13.61 11.12 -4.46
CA VAL A 22 12.37 10.77 -3.74
C VAL A 22 12.60 9.77 -2.60
N ASN A 23 13.40 8.72 -2.81
CA ASN A 23 13.48 7.60 -1.86
C ASN A 23 14.62 7.68 -0.84
N GLU A 24 15.67 8.46 -1.15
CA GLU A 24 16.86 8.57 -0.31
C GLU A 24 17.05 9.99 0.22
N GLU A 25 17.13 10.98 -0.66
CA GLU A 25 17.52 12.34 -0.28
C GLU A 25 16.43 13.07 0.49
N SER A 26 15.17 12.82 0.15
CA SER A 26 13.99 13.43 0.79
C SER A 26 13.92 13.22 2.31
N LYS A 27 14.52 12.13 2.83
CA LYS A 27 14.60 11.86 4.27
C LYS A 27 15.41 12.90 5.04
N ASN A 28 16.21 13.69 4.31
CA ASN A 28 17.08 14.73 4.84
C ASN A 28 16.62 16.14 4.40
N ASP A 29 15.41 16.29 3.86
CA ASP A 29 14.87 17.61 3.55
C ASP A 29 14.72 18.43 4.85
N PRO A 30 15.18 19.70 4.86
CA PRO A 30 15.15 20.50 6.06
C PRO A 30 13.70 20.91 6.37
N PRO A 31 13.31 21.02 7.66
CA PRO A 31 11.96 21.46 8.03
C PRO A 31 11.57 22.85 7.48
N THR A 32 12.57 23.69 7.19
CA THR A 32 12.40 25.03 6.61
C THR A 32 12.15 25.03 5.11
N ASP A 33 12.38 23.92 4.43
CA ASP A 33 12.19 23.74 2.98
C ASP A 33 11.61 22.34 2.70
N PRO A 34 10.35 22.10 3.09
CA PRO A 34 9.72 20.80 2.95
C PRO A 34 9.57 20.42 1.48
N PHE A 35 9.65 19.11 1.20
CA PHE A 35 9.49 18.53 -0.15
C PHE A 35 10.56 18.94 -1.18
N ARG A 36 11.65 19.58 -0.78
CA ARG A 36 12.71 20.05 -1.69
C ARG A 36 13.19 18.97 -2.66
N SER A 37 13.52 17.76 -2.18
CA SER A 37 13.95 16.67 -3.07
C SER A 37 12.82 16.18 -3.99
N HIS A 38 11.56 16.22 -3.53
CA HIS A 38 10.41 15.86 -4.35
C HIS A 38 10.18 16.86 -5.48
N TYR A 39 10.35 18.16 -5.22
CA TYR A 39 10.29 19.18 -6.26
C TYR A 39 11.42 19.05 -7.28
N ALA A 40 12.65 18.77 -6.84
CA ALA A 40 13.76 18.50 -7.75
C ALA A 40 13.51 17.26 -8.63
N ALA A 41 12.95 16.19 -8.05
CA ALA A 41 12.58 14.99 -8.80
C ALA A 41 11.46 15.28 -9.81
N ARG A 42 10.45 16.08 -9.41
CA ARG A 42 9.36 16.52 -10.29
C ARG A 42 9.90 17.24 -11.52
N ASP A 43 10.82 18.19 -11.34
CA ASP A 43 11.36 18.97 -12.46
C ASP A 43 12.10 18.09 -13.48
N LEU A 44 12.88 17.11 -13.00
CA LEU A 44 13.53 16.10 -13.85
C LEU A 44 12.51 15.24 -14.62
N LEU A 45 11.45 14.79 -13.95
CA LEU A 45 10.43 13.95 -14.56
C LEU A 45 9.54 14.73 -15.54
N ILE A 46 9.28 16.01 -15.31
CA ILE A 46 8.61 16.89 -16.28
C ILE A 46 9.45 17.01 -17.55
N GLN A 47 10.76 17.26 -17.40
CA GLN A 47 11.67 17.32 -18.54
C GLN A 47 11.69 16.00 -19.32
N MET A 48 11.81 14.87 -18.61
CA MET A 48 11.78 13.54 -19.22
C MET A 48 10.48 13.28 -19.96
N ARG A 49 9.33 13.66 -19.39
CA ARG A 49 8.01 13.52 -20.01
C ARG A 49 7.90 14.30 -21.32
N GLU A 50 8.34 15.56 -21.33
CA GLU A 50 8.30 16.37 -22.56
C GLU A 50 9.22 15.81 -23.65
N ASN A 51 10.39 15.29 -23.28
CA ASN A 51 11.28 14.60 -24.22
C ASN A 51 10.61 13.35 -24.81
N LEU A 52 10.06 12.46 -23.96
CA LEU A 52 9.35 11.25 -24.40
C LEU A 52 8.15 11.58 -25.31
N LYS A 53 7.42 12.65 -25.00
CA LYS A 53 6.28 13.11 -25.81
C LYS A 53 6.72 13.59 -27.19
N ASN A 54 7.84 14.31 -27.28
CA ASN A 54 8.39 14.76 -28.56
C ASN A 54 8.87 13.57 -29.41
N GLU A 55 9.55 12.60 -28.82
CA GLU A 55 9.96 11.37 -29.52
C GLU A 55 8.75 10.57 -30.02
N LEU A 56 7.69 10.47 -29.21
CA LEU A 56 6.46 9.79 -29.61
C LEU A 56 5.79 10.43 -30.83
N ILE A 57 5.88 11.76 -30.97
CA ILE A 57 5.39 12.47 -32.17
C ILE A 57 6.21 12.10 -33.40
N SER A 58 7.54 12.04 -33.26
CA SER A 58 8.44 11.64 -34.35
C SER A 58 8.17 10.19 -34.80
N ILE A 59 8.05 9.26 -33.86
CA ILE A 59 7.78 7.83 -34.16
C ILE A 59 6.44 7.66 -34.87
N LYS A 60 5.38 8.36 -34.43
CA LYS A 60 4.07 8.31 -35.08
C LYS A 60 4.06 8.86 -36.50
N ALA A 61 5.00 9.75 -36.83
CA ALA A 61 5.14 10.27 -38.19
C ALA A 61 5.87 9.28 -39.11
N GLU A 62 6.71 8.40 -38.56
CA GLU A 62 7.53 7.43 -39.30
C GLU A 62 6.88 6.05 -39.40
N GLU A 63 6.12 5.61 -38.39
CA GLU A 63 5.45 4.31 -38.36
C GLU A 63 3.98 4.42 -38.79
N ALA A 64 3.60 3.65 -39.82
CA ALA A 64 2.20 3.38 -40.11
C ALA A 64 1.72 2.27 -39.15
N ASP A 65 0.99 2.67 -38.10
CA ASP A 65 0.16 1.83 -37.21
C ASP A 65 0.89 1.18 -36.01
N GLY A 66 0.93 1.88 -34.87
CA GLY A 66 0.88 1.27 -33.53
C GLY A 66 1.98 0.26 -33.20
N GLY A 67 3.21 0.51 -33.63
CA GLY A 67 4.35 -0.39 -33.49
C GLY A 67 4.72 -0.73 -32.04
N GLU A 68 5.55 -1.76 -31.88
CA GLU A 68 6.05 -2.18 -30.56
C GLU A 68 6.89 -1.08 -29.90
N ASP A 69 7.65 -0.31 -30.71
CA ASP A 69 8.46 0.80 -30.22
C ASP A 69 7.59 1.99 -29.77
N GLU A 70 6.51 2.36 -30.50
CA GLU A 70 5.53 3.37 -30.04
C GLU A 70 4.97 3.00 -28.65
N PHE A 71 4.61 1.72 -28.47
CA PHE A 71 4.05 1.28 -27.20
C PHE A 71 5.04 1.35 -26.04
N ILE A 72 6.31 1.03 -26.28
CA ILE A 72 7.36 1.16 -25.25
C ILE A 72 7.51 2.62 -24.81
N PHE A 73 7.51 3.58 -25.73
CA PHE A 73 7.54 5.01 -25.38
C PHE A 73 6.29 5.44 -24.59
N ARG A 74 5.10 4.97 -24.97
CA ARG A 74 3.86 5.21 -24.19
C ARG A 74 3.97 4.64 -22.78
N VAL A 75 4.55 3.46 -22.62
CA VAL A 75 4.77 2.83 -21.31
C VAL A 75 5.75 3.63 -20.46
N LEU A 76 6.89 4.05 -21.03
CA LEU A 76 7.86 4.89 -20.32
C LEU A 76 7.20 6.20 -19.85
N GLN A 77 6.46 6.86 -20.75
CA GLN A 77 5.72 8.07 -20.41
C GLN A 77 4.66 7.80 -19.33
N ALA A 78 4.00 6.64 -19.33
CA ALA A 78 3.02 6.27 -18.31
C ALA A 78 3.66 6.07 -16.94
N PHE A 79 4.84 5.42 -16.85
CA PHE A 79 5.59 5.35 -15.58
C PHE A 79 5.95 6.75 -15.06
N VAL A 80 6.46 7.62 -15.92
CA VAL A 80 6.82 9.00 -15.56
C VAL A 80 5.59 9.77 -15.09
N CYS A 81 4.46 9.67 -15.80
CA CYS A 81 3.21 10.32 -15.44
C CYS A 81 2.65 9.78 -14.11
N ARG A 82 2.71 8.46 -13.87
CA ARG A 82 2.34 7.88 -12.58
C ARG A 82 3.17 8.50 -11.45
N ASP A 83 4.49 8.55 -11.60
CA ASP A 83 5.38 9.03 -10.54
C ASP A 83 5.26 10.54 -10.33
N LEU A 84 5.06 11.33 -11.38
CA LEU A 84 4.66 12.74 -11.28
C LEU A 84 3.34 12.90 -10.51
N GLY A 85 2.35 12.08 -10.84
CA GLY A 85 1.06 12.05 -10.14
C GLY A 85 1.24 11.86 -8.63
N ARG A 86 2.01 10.84 -8.24
CA ARG A 86 2.34 10.54 -6.84
C ARG A 86 3.07 11.68 -6.14
N ILE A 87 4.08 12.27 -6.80
CA ILE A 87 4.84 13.38 -6.24
C ILE A 87 3.93 14.60 -6.00
N HIS A 88 3.08 14.95 -6.96
CA HIS A 88 2.14 16.06 -6.80
C HIS A 88 1.15 15.81 -5.67
N VAL A 89 0.58 14.60 -5.56
CA VAL A 89 -0.31 14.24 -4.44
C VAL A 89 0.42 14.34 -3.10
N PHE A 90 1.67 13.88 -3.03
CA PHE A 90 2.50 13.95 -1.82
C PHE A 90 2.84 15.40 -1.42
N CYS A 91 3.14 16.25 -2.40
CA CYS A 91 3.42 17.68 -2.21
C CYS A 91 2.14 18.54 -2.12
N GLU A 92 1.02 17.94 -1.71
CA GLU A 92 -0.26 18.63 -1.45
C GLU A 92 -0.86 19.37 -2.67
N ASP A 93 -0.53 18.93 -3.89
CA ASP A 93 -1.10 19.42 -5.15
C ASP A 93 -1.84 18.28 -5.89
N PRO A 94 -2.93 17.75 -5.32
CA PRO A 94 -3.64 16.61 -5.91
C PRO A 94 -4.33 16.96 -7.23
N GLY A 95 -4.58 18.24 -7.53
CA GLY A 95 -5.20 18.67 -8.79
C GLY A 95 -4.29 18.42 -9.99
N ALA A 96 -3.04 18.87 -9.92
CA ALA A 96 -2.05 18.53 -10.95
C ALA A 96 -1.73 17.04 -10.95
N GLY A 97 -1.65 16.42 -9.76
CA GLY A 97 -1.41 14.98 -9.62
C GLY A 97 -2.42 14.14 -10.38
N GLU A 98 -3.72 14.43 -10.25
CA GLU A 98 -4.77 13.76 -11.01
C GLU A 98 -4.61 13.86 -12.53
N ASN A 99 -4.17 15.00 -13.05
CA ASN A 99 -4.02 15.18 -14.49
C ASN A 99 -2.94 14.23 -15.04
N TYR A 100 -1.81 14.11 -14.34
CA TYR A 100 -0.77 13.15 -14.71
C TYR A 100 -1.23 11.70 -14.54
N LEU A 101 -1.99 11.38 -13.50
CA LEU A 101 -2.54 10.04 -13.31
C LEU A 101 -3.53 9.67 -14.43
N LYS A 102 -4.38 10.61 -14.87
CA LYS A 102 -5.28 10.42 -16.02
C LYS A 102 -4.50 10.19 -17.31
N GLU A 103 -3.47 10.99 -17.56
CA GLU A 103 -2.59 10.81 -18.72
C GLU A 103 -1.91 9.42 -18.70
N CYS A 104 -1.42 8.96 -17.54
CA CYS A 104 -0.88 7.62 -17.39
C CYS A 104 -1.89 6.55 -17.83
N LEU A 105 -3.13 6.63 -17.33
CA LEU A 105 -4.18 5.67 -17.67
C LEU A 105 -4.51 5.70 -19.17
N GLU A 106 -4.65 6.87 -19.77
CA GLU A 106 -4.90 7.04 -21.21
C GLU A 106 -3.79 6.40 -22.07
N LEU A 107 -2.53 6.54 -21.65
CA LEU A 107 -1.38 5.99 -22.37
C LEU A 107 -1.38 4.46 -22.44
N VAL A 108 -1.92 3.75 -21.44
CA VAL A 108 -1.83 2.28 -21.36
C VAL A 108 -3.17 1.54 -21.35
N GLN A 109 -4.31 2.22 -21.29
CA GLN A 109 -5.64 1.60 -21.11
C GLN A 109 -5.94 0.46 -22.09
N GLU A 110 -5.64 0.63 -23.37
CA GLU A 110 -5.94 -0.34 -24.44
C GLU A 110 -5.12 -1.63 -24.30
N ARG A 111 -3.93 -1.54 -23.69
CA ARG A 111 -2.97 -2.64 -23.54
C ARG A 111 -2.60 -2.88 -22.08
N LYS A 112 -3.48 -2.52 -21.14
CA LYS A 112 -3.22 -2.53 -19.69
C LYS A 112 -2.88 -3.91 -19.09
N MET A 113 -3.16 -4.99 -19.82
CA MET A 113 -2.87 -6.37 -19.42
C MET A 113 -1.55 -6.90 -19.99
N GLU A 114 -0.75 -6.06 -20.65
CA GLU A 114 0.59 -6.41 -21.10
C GLU A 114 1.60 -6.25 -19.97
N SER A 115 2.68 -7.04 -20.03
CA SER A 115 3.73 -7.11 -19.01
C SER A 115 4.31 -5.73 -18.65
N GLN A 116 4.54 -4.92 -19.67
CA GLN A 116 5.11 -3.57 -19.58
C GLN A 116 4.11 -2.50 -19.08
N ALA A 117 2.81 -2.75 -19.18
CA ALA A 117 1.77 -1.75 -18.90
C ALA A 117 1.05 -1.95 -17.56
N ILE A 118 1.03 -3.16 -17.01
CA ILE A 118 0.23 -3.46 -15.81
C ILE A 118 0.67 -2.65 -14.58
N VAL A 119 1.98 -2.47 -14.38
CA VAL A 119 2.54 -1.76 -13.23
C VAL A 119 2.16 -0.28 -13.22
N PRO A 120 2.37 0.51 -14.30
CA PRO A 120 1.97 1.90 -14.32
C PRO A 120 0.44 2.05 -14.23
N TYR A 121 -0.32 1.16 -14.88
CA TYR A 121 -1.77 1.16 -14.84
C TYR A 121 -2.34 0.94 -13.42
N VAL A 122 -1.95 -0.16 -12.74
CA VAL A 122 -2.41 -0.45 -11.37
C VAL A 122 -1.92 0.65 -10.42
N GLY A 123 -0.69 1.12 -10.59
CA GLY A 123 -0.13 2.20 -9.79
C GLY A 123 -0.92 3.50 -9.90
N ALA A 124 -1.26 3.94 -11.11
CA ALA A 124 -2.02 5.16 -11.31
C ALA A 124 -3.48 5.03 -10.85
N THR A 125 -4.09 3.87 -11.07
CA THR A 125 -5.46 3.59 -10.61
C THR A 125 -5.52 3.60 -9.08
N ASN A 126 -4.55 2.98 -8.41
CA ASN A 126 -4.45 3.04 -6.94
C ASN A 126 -4.33 4.46 -6.43
N GLU A 127 -3.40 5.25 -6.97
CA GLU A 127 -3.17 6.62 -6.53
C GLU A 127 -4.42 7.50 -6.74
N MET A 128 -5.13 7.31 -7.86
CA MET A 128 -6.40 7.97 -8.10
C MET A 128 -7.45 7.60 -7.03
N GLY A 129 -7.52 6.32 -6.65
CA GLY A 129 -8.36 5.84 -5.56
C GLY A 129 -8.02 6.52 -4.23
N ILE A 130 -6.73 6.71 -3.93
CA ILE A 130 -6.24 7.40 -2.73
C ILE A 130 -6.67 8.88 -2.75
N VAL A 131 -6.49 9.57 -3.88
CA VAL A 131 -6.92 10.98 -4.02
C VAL A 131 -8.40 11.14 -3.72
N TYR A 132 -9.26 10.26 -4.26
CA TYR A 132 -10.69 10.31 -3.97
C TYR A 132 -11.01 9.94 -2.51
N ALA A 133 -10.30 8.98 -1.90
CA ALA A 133 -10.47 8.66 -0.49
C ALA A 133 -10.13 9.87 0.41
N ASN A 134 -9.03 10.56 0.12
CA ASN A 134 -8.59 11.74 0.86
C ASN A 134 -9.58 12.92 0.75
N ARG A 135 -10.39 12.97 -0.30
CA ARG A 135 -11.49 13.92 -0.47
C ARG A 135 -12.82 13.45 0.10
N ALA A 136 -12.83 12.32 0.81
CA ALA A 136 -14.03 11.65 1.31
C ALA A 136 -15.03 11.24 0.20
N GLU A 137 -14.57 11.13 -1.04
CA GLU A 137 -15.34 10.61 -2.18
C GLU A 137 -15.28 9.07 -2.20
N TYR A 138 -15.64 8.44 -1.09
CA TYR A 138 -15.40 7.02 -0.83
C TYR A 138 -16.04 6.09 -1.86
N LYS A 139 -17.18 6.45 -2.44
CA LYS A 139 -17.81 5.64 -3.47
C LYS A 139 -17.01 5.63 -4.78
N LYS A 140 -16.46 6.77 -5.20
CA LYS A 140 -15.58 6.85 -6.38
C LYS A 140 -14.26 6.13 -6.11
N SER A 141 -13.68 6.34 -4.93
CA SER A 141 -12.49 5.62 -4.49
C SER A 141 -12.69 4.10 -4.55
N PHE A 142 -13.83 3.61 -4.03
CA PHE A 142 -14.20 2.20 -4.08
C PHE A 142 -14.24 1.65 -5.51
N ASP A 143 -14.93 2.35 -6.42
CA ASP A 143 -15.10 1.88 -7.80
C ASP A 143 -13.73 1.78 -8.51
N ILE A 144 -12.84 2.76 -8.28
CA ILE A 144 -11.50 2.81 -8.87
C ILE A 144 -10.57 1.76 -8.25
N LEU A 145 -10.53 1.62 -6.93
CA LEU A 145 -9.70 0.61 -6.28
C LEU A 145 -10.16 -0.82 -6.63
N THR A 146 -11.46 -1.01 -6.87
CA THR A 146 -11.99 -2.28 -7.39
C THR A 146 -11.46 -2.57 -8.79
N GLU A 147 -11.32 -1.57 -9.66
CA GLU A 147 -10.70 -1.73 -10.97
C GLU A 147 -9.21 -2.12 -10.86
N ALA A 148 -8.47 -1.47 -9.96
CA ALA A 148 -7.06 -1.82 -9.70
C ALA A 148 -6.90 -3.25 -9.18
N GLU A 149 -7.71 -3.66 -8.19
CA GLU A 149 -7.72 -5.03 -7.65
C GLU A 149 -8.06 -6.05 -8.74
N LYS A 150 -9.08 -5.75 -9.57
CA LYS A 150 -9.46 -6.62 -10.68
C LYS A 150 -8.32 -6.77 -11.68
N ALA A 151 -7.67 -5.67 -12.07
CA ALA A 151 -6.58 -5.71 -13.03
C ALA A 151 -5.38 -6.51 -12.52
N TYR A 152 -5.01 -6.35 -11.24
CA TYR A 152 -4.00 -7.18 -10.60
C TYR A 152 -4.36 -8.68 -10.66
N LYS A 153 -5.59 -9.04 -10.25
CA LYS A 153 -6.03 -10.45 -10.21
C LYS A 153 -6.07 -11.08 -11.60
N ASP A 154 -6.61 -10.35 -12.57
CA ASP A 154 -6.71 -10.79 -13.96
C ASP A 154 -5.31 -10.98 -14.56
N PHE A 155 -4.42 -10.01 -14.39
CA PHE A 155 -3.03 -10.12 -14.87
C PHE A 155 -2.31 -11.30 -14.22
N LYS A 156 -2.43 -11.47 -12.90
CA LYS A 156 -1.82 -12.60 -12.17
C LYS A 156 -2.30 -13.96 -12.69
N ALA A 157 -3.55 -14.07 -13.11
CA ALA A 157 -4.10 -15.29 -13.71
C ALA A 157 -3.46 -15.64 -15.07
N THR A 158 -2.94 -14.64 -15.81
CA THR A 158 -2.24 -14.88 -17.09
C THR A 158 -0.89 -15.55 -16.93
N LYS A 159 -0.29 -15.51 -15.72
CA LYS A 159 1.07 -15.99 -15.42
C LYS A 159 2.17 -15.29 -16.24
N LYS A 160 1.87 -14.13 -16.87
CA LYS A 160 2.88 -13.25 -17.44
C LYS A 160 3.71 -12.60 -16.32
N ASN A 161 4.96 -12.29 -16.62
CA ASN A 161 5.81 -11.51 -15.72
C ASN A 161 5.51 -10.02 -15.91
N ALA A 162 5.20 -9.32 -14.82
CA ALA A 162 5.10 -7.87 -14.82
C ALA A 162 6.48 -7.23 -14.93
N TRP A 163 6.59 -6.12 -15.64
CA TRP A 163 7.84 -5.38 -15.81
C TRP A 163 7.84 -4.14 -14.92
N ALA A 164 8.97 -3.92 -14.25
CA ALA A 164 9.34 -2.63 -13.68
C ALA A 164 9.85 -1.71 -14.80
N ILE A 165 9.91 -0.41 -14.54
CA ILE A 165 10.44 0.55 -15.51
C ILE A 165 11.88 0.23 -15.93
N THR A 166 12.70 -0.31 -15.02
CA THR A 166 14.07 -0.74 -15.32
C THR A 166 14.13 -1.87 -16.33
N ASP A 167 13.08 -2.69 -16.41
CA ASP A 167 12.99 -3.79 -17.37
C ASP A 167 12.67 -3.26 -18.77
N VAL A 168 12.07 -2.06 -18.85
CA VAL A 168 11.83 -1.33 -20.10
C VAL A 168 13.11 -0.65 -20.60
N PHE A 169 13.97 -0.17 -19.69
CA PHE A 169 15.27 0.42 -20.05
C PHE A 169 16.36 -0.61 -20.36
N GLY A 170 16.33 -1.75 -19.68
CA GLY A 170 17.44 -2.68 -19.59
C GLY A 170 17.57 -3.63 -20.77
N THR A 171 18.81 -4.01 -21.09
CA THR A 171 19.09 -5.23 -21.84
C THR A 171 18.84 -6.47 -20.97
N ALA A 172 18.72 -7.67 -21.57
CA ALA A 172 18.43 -8.90 -20.83
C ALA A 172 19.37 -9.18 -19.64
N ASP A 173 20.61 -8.67 -19.69
CA ASP A 173 21.63 -8.82 -18.65
C ASP A 173 21.51 -7.80 -17.50
N GLU A 174 20.75 -6.71 -17.69
CA GLU A 174 20.55 -5.63 -16.71
C GLU A 174 19.23 -5.76 -15.94
N VAL A 175 18.34 -6.65 -16.37
CA VAL A 175 17.03 -6.87 -15.77
C VAL A 175 17.16 -7.68 -14.48
N GLU A 176 16.72 -7.11 -13.35
CA GLU A 176 16.60 -7.86 -12.11
C GLU A 176 15.35 -8.76 -12.16
N GLU A 177 15.56 -10.08 -12.16
CA GLU A 177 14.47 -11.04 -12.21
C GLU A 177 13.46 -10.81 -11.07
N GLY A 178 12.19 -10.67 -11.45
CA GLY A 178 11.07 -10.55 -10.51
C GLY A 178 10.87 -9.16 -9.91
N LYS A 179 11.66 -8.14 -10.29
CA LYS A 179 11.49 -6.78 -9.76
C LYS A 179 10.11 -6.19 -10.08
N GLY A 180 9.65 -6.29 -11.33
CA GLY A 180 8.30 -5.86 -11.72
C GLY A 180 7.18 -6.61 -10.99
N LEU A 181 7.38 -7.91 -10.71
CA LEU A 181 6.44 -8.69 -9.90
C LEU A 181 6.41 -8.20 -8.44
N LYS A 182 7.58 -7.94 -7.83
CA LYS A 182 7.66 -7.37 -6.47
C LYS A 182 6.94 -6.02 -6.40
N GLU A 183 7.13 -5.15 -7.40
CA GLU A 183 6.45 -3.85 -7.48
C GLU A 183 4.93 -4.03 -7.60
N LEU A 184 4.46 -4.92 -8.48
CA LEU A 184 3.03 -5.20 -8.63
C LEU A 184 2.40 -5.79 -7.35
N GLU A 185 3.10 -6.67 -6.64
CA GLU A 185 2.65 -7.18 -5.34
C GLU A 185 2.59 -6.07 -4.28
N SER A 186 3.56 -5.14 -4.27
CA SER A 186 3.52 -3.97 -3.38
C SER A 186 2.30 -3.09 -3.66
N LEU A 187 2.01 -2.82 -4.94
CA LEU A 187 0.83 -2.06 -5.35
C LEU A 187 -0.47 -2.73 -4.93
N TYR A 188 -0.59 -4.05 -5.00
CA TYR A 188 -1.79 -4.74 -4.53
C TYR A 188 -1.93 -4.73 -3.00
N THR A 189 -0.82 -4.74 -2.25
CA THR A 189 -0.84 -4.53 -0.80
C THR A 189 -1.35 -3.12 -0.46
N LEU A 190 -0.89 -2.09 -1.18
CA LEU A 190 -1.39 -0.72 -1.03
C LEU A 190 -2.88 -0.61 -1.36
N CYS A 191 -3.31 -1.21 -2.47
CA CYS A 191 -4.72 -1.29 -2.85
C CYS A 191 -5.56 -1.92 -1.73
N SER A 192 -5.09 -3.03 -1.15
CA SER A 192 -5.77 -3.73 -0.06
C SER A 192 -5.92 -2.85 1.19
N PHE A 193 -4.88 -2.09 1.53
CA PHE A 193 -4.89 -1.17 2.67
C PHE A 193 -5.95 -0.07 2.49
N TYR A 194 -6.01 0.55 1.32
CA TYR A 194 -6.99 1.61 1.05
C TYR A 194 -8.41 1.06 0.86
N MET A 195 -8.58 -0.13 0.30
CA MET A 195 -9.87 -0.82 0.29
C MET A 195 -10.41 -1.04 1.70
N ALA A 196 -9.54 -1.38 2.67
CA ALA A 196 -9.94 -1.49 4.07
C ALA A 196 -10.50 -0.17 4.62
N GLN A 197 -9.82 0.94 4.37
CA GLN A 197 -10.25 2.28 4.81
C GLN A 197 -11.58 2.68 4.16
N VAL A 198 -11.69 2.49 2.84
CA VAL A 198 -12.89 2.83 2.06
C VAL A 198 -14.09 2.02 2.54
N TYR A 199 -13.97 0.71 2.71
CA TYR A 199 -15.05 -0.10 3.29
C TYR A 199 -15.43 0.36 4.70
N GLY A 200 -14.46 0.75 5.52
CA GLY A 200 -14.72 1.30 6.85
C GLY A 200 -15.59 2.56 6.79
N HIS A 201 -15.26 3.49 5.90
CA HIS A 201 -16.04 4.72 5.69
C HIS A 201 -17.41 4.48 5.05
N LEU A 202 -17.56 3.41 4.26
CA LEU A 202 -18.85 2.99 3.70
C LEU A 202 -19.71 2.21 4.70
N GLY A 203 -19.23 1.95 5.93
CA GLY A 203 -19.96 1.21 6.96
C GLY A 203 -19.86 -0.31 6.85
N GLU A 204 -19.09 -0.82 5.88
CA GLU A 204 -18.89 -2.25 5.62
C GLU A 204 -17.76 -2.80 6.51
N LEU A 205 -17.96 -2.76 7.83
CA LEU A 205 -16.92 -3.01 8.83
C LEU A 205 -16.31 -4.42 8.74
N GLU A 206 -17.10 -5.43 8.38
CA GLU A 206 -16.59 -6.80 8.19
C GLU A 206 -15.61 -6.88 7.02
N LYS A 207 -15.95 -6.29 5.87
CA LYS A 207 -15.06 -6.23 4.71
C LYS A 207 -13.82 -5.41 5.04
N SER A 208 -13.97 -4.28 5.72
CA SER A 208 -12.83 -3.49 6.21
C SER A 208 -11.86 -4.34 7.01
N ALA A 209 -12.36 -5.12 7.99
CA ALA A 209 -11.53 -6.02 8.80
C ALA A 209 -10.85 -7.13 7.96
N GLN A 210 -11.55 -7.69 6.96
CA GLN A 210 -10.98 -8.69 6.05
C GLN A 210 -9.81 -8.10 5.23
N TYR A 211 -9.95 -6.89 4.69
CA TYR A 211 -8.88 -6.22 3.96
C TYR A 211 -7.73 -5.77 4.87
N CYS A 212 -8.00 -5.33 6.11
CA CYS A 212 -6.97 -5.09 7.12
C CYS A 212 -6.15 -6.37 7.39
N HIS A 213 -6.83 -7.50 7.59
CA HIS A 213 -6.16 -8.78 7.79
C HIS A 213 -5.31 -9.19 6.57
N MET A 214 -5.86 -9.07 5.36
CA MET A 214 -5.16 -9.36 4.12
C MET A 214 -3.90 -8.49 3.96
N THR A 215 -4.01 -7.20 4.28
CA THR A 215 -2.88 -6.26 4.23
C THR A 215 -1.75 -6.69 5.15
N LEU A 216 -2.05 -6.96 6.43
CA LEU A 216 -1.06 -7.44 7.41
C LEU A 216 -0.41 -8.75 6.97
N ARG A 217 -1.19 -9.69 6.47
CA ARG A 217 -0.67 -10.96 5.96
C ARG A 217 0.33 -10.74 4.81
N ARG A 218 -0.04 -9.91 3.82
CA ARG A 218 0.81 -9.61 2.66
C ARG A 218 2.10 -8.89 3.07
N GLN A 219 2.02 -7.99 4.04
CA GLN A 219 3.19 -7.30 4.61
C GLN A 219 4.19 -8.30 5.21
N ILE A 220 3.72 -9.29 5.98
CA ILE A 220 4.58 -10.37 6.51
C ILE A 220 5.19 -11.20 5.38
N GLU A 221 4.36 -11.67 4.44
CA GLU A 221 4.81 -12.51 3.31
C GLU A 221 5.89 -11.81 2.47
N ALA A 222 5.77 -10.49 2.28
CA ALA A 222 6.73 -9.67 1.55
C ALA A 222 7.89 -9.14 2.40
N LYS A 223 7.88 -9.34 3.73
CA LYS A 223 8.79 -8.69 4.69
C LYS A 223 8.90 -7.17 4.49
N SER A 224 7.77 -6.54 4.19
CA SER A 224 7.68 -5.12 3.86
C SER A 224 6.69 -4.44 4.81
N TYR A 225 7.21 -4.00 5.96
CA TYR A 225 6.47 -3.26 6.97
C TYR A 225 7.41 -2.53 7.91
N GLU A 226 6.93 -1.41 8.48
CA GLU A 226 7.53 -0.83 9.68
C GLU A 226 7.03 -1.60 10.92
N PRO A 227 7.91 -2.17 11.77
CA PRO A 227 7.49 -3.05 12.86
C PRO A 227 6.49 -2.42 13.84
N ILE A 228 6.67 -1.13 14.15
CA ILE A 228 5.76 -0.41 15.06
C ILE A 228 4.37 -0.27 14.42
N ASP A 229 4.29 0.16 13.16
CA ASP A 229 3.03 0.33 12.46
C ASP A 229 2.30 -1.00 12.29
N PHE A 230 3.03 -2.06 11.95
CA PHE A 230 2.47 -3.41 11.87
C PHE A 230 1.86 -3.83 13.22
N ALA A 231 2.61 -3.68 14.31
CA ALA A 231 2.15 -4.09 15.63
C ALA A 231 0.91 -3.30 16.08
N LEU A 232 0.89 -1.99 15.84
CA LEU A 232 -0.27 -1.15 16.15
C LEU A 232 -1.49 -1.51 15.29
N ASN A 233 -1.31 -1.75 14.00
CA ASN A 233 -2.40 -2.12 13.10
C ASN A 233 -2.99 -3.49 13.45
N ALA A 234 -2.14 -4.47 13.78
CA ALA A 234 -2.57 -5.79 14.24
C ALA A 234 -3.30 -5.71 15.60
N ALA A 235 -2.76 -4.95 16.56
CA ALA A 235 -3.41 -4.74 17.85
C ALA A 235 -4.75 -3.98 17.74
N THR A 236 -4.85 -3.05 16.80
CA THR A 236 -6.10 -2.32 16.51
C THR A 236 -7.14 -3.25 15.90
N LEU A 237 -6.74 -4.08 14.92
CA LEU A 237 -7.63 -5.06 14.30
C LEU A 237 -8.15 -6.09 15.32
N SER A 238 -7.37 -6.41 16.36
CA SER A 238 -7.85 -7.27 17.43
C SER A 238 -9.05 -6.67 18.18
N GLN A 239 -9.13 -5.34 18.28
CA GLN A 239 -10.23 -4.66 18.97
C GLN A 239 -11.56 -4.83 18.22
N TYR A 240 -11.52 -4.84 16.89
CA TYR A 240 -12.68 -5.20 16.07
C TYR A 240 -13.16 -6.62 16.42
N PHE A 241 -12.26 -7.61 16.42
CA PHE A 241 -12.63 -9.00 16.72
C PHE A 241 -13.12 -9.20 18.16
N ILE A 242 -12.62 -8.44 19.13
CA ILE A 242 -13.16 -8.42 20.49
C ILE A 242 -14.62 -7.98 20.48
N GLY A 243 -14.95 -6.89 19.76
CA GLY A 243 -16.32 -6.40 19.62
C GLY A 243 -17.27 -7.41 18.96
N GLN A 244 -16.74 -8.33 18.14
CA GLN A 244 -17.50 -9.42 17.52
C GLN A 244 -17.51 -10.72 18.35
N ASN A 245 -17.01 -10.71 19.59
CA ASN A 245 -16.80 -11.91 20.43
C ASN A 245 -15.89 -12.99 19.79
N MET A 246 -15.08 -12.61 18.80
CA MET A 246 -14.12 -13.47 18.10
C MET A 246 -12.79 -13.51 18.84
N PHE A 247 -12.81 -13.97 20.09
CA PHE A 247 -11.65 -13.90 21.00
C PHE A 247 -10.43 -14.68 20.49
N LYS A 248 -10.61 -15.78 19.75
CA LYS A 248 -9.48 -16.55 19.19
C LYS A 248 -8.70 -15.72 18.18
N GLN A 249 -9.40 -15.06 17.26
CA GLN A 249 -8.84 -14.20 16.23
C GLN A 249 -8.19 -12.95 16.85
N ALA A 250 -8.89 -12.32 17.81
CA ALA A 250 -8.34 -11.20 18.56
C ALA A 250 -7.01 -11.55 19.25
N ARG A 251 -6.97 -12.69 19.96
CA ARG A 251 -5.74 -13.17 20.61
C ARG A 251 -4.62 -13.41 19.61
N HIS A 252 -4.93 -13.98 18.45
CA HIS A 252 -3.93 -14.25 17.41
C HIS A 252 -3.28 -12.96 16.90
N HIS A 253 -4.06 -11.90 16.66
CA HIS A 253 -3.50 -10.61 16.24
C HIS A 253 -2.71 -9.90 17.33
N LEU A 254 -3.16 -9.97 18.58
CA LEU A 254 -2.38 -9.43 19.70
C LEU A 254 -1.07 -10.18 19.89
N ALA A 255 -1.05 -11.50 19.73
CA ALA A 255 0.18 -12.29 19.78
C ALA A 255 1.14 -11.92 18.64
N ALA A 256 0.64 -11.75 17.42
CA ALA A 256 1.44 -11.29 16.29
C ALA A 256 2.01 -9.88 16.52
N ALA A 257 1.20 -8.95 17.03
CA ALA A 257 1.64 -7.60 17.38
C ALA A 257 2.75 -7.62 18.43
N THR A 258 2.59 -8.41 19.50
CA THR A 258 3.58 -8.56 20.56
C THR A 258 4.88 -9.19 20.05
N LEU A 259 4.80 -10.20 19.17
CA LEU A 259 5.99 -10.82 18.59
C LEU A 259 6.81 -9.80 17.80
N VAL A 260 6.18 -9.12 16.84
CA VAL A 260 6.87 -8.17 15.95
C VAL A 260 7.48 -6.99 16.72
N ILE A 261 6.76 -6.43 17.69
CA ILE A 261 7.29 -5.30 18.46
C ILE A 261 8.44 -5.71 19.40
N SER A 262 8.43 -6.94 19.93
CA SER A 262 9.54 -7.46 20.73
C SER A 262 10.78 -7.79 19.88
N GLU A 263 10.60 -8.31 18.67
CA GLU A 263 11.70 -8.49 17.71
C GLU A 263 12.33 -7.15 17.30
N HIS A 264 11.50 -6.11 17.13
CA HIS A 264 11.98 -4.76 16.88
C HIS A 264 12.77 -4.19 18.06
N GLU A 265 12.30 -4.37 19.30
CA GLU A 265 13.03 -3.93 20.50
C GLU A 265 14.47 -4.45 20.53
N ALA A 266 14.66 -5.71 20.15
CA ALA A 266 15.98 -6.35 20.12
C ALA A 266 16.91 -5.75 19.06
N THR A 267 16.37 -5.16 17.99
CA THR A 267 17.11 -4.79 16.77
C THR A 267 17.11 -3.28 16.47
N MET A 268 16.30 -2.47 17.16
CA MET A 268 16.05 -1.06 16.80
C MET A 268 17.29 -0.13 16.84
N PHE A 269 18.37 -0.55 17.49
CA PHE A 269 19.65 0.17 17.54
C PHE A 269 20.75 -0.43 16.64
N GLU A 270 20.51 -1.58 16.01
CA GLU A 270 21.54 -2.27 15.22
C GLU A 270 21.98 -1.44 14.01
N GLY A 271 23.30 -1.35 13.80
CA GLY A 271 23.88 -0.66 12.64
C GLY A 271 23.73 0.87 12.63
N ARG A 272 23.20 1.48 13.71
CA ARG A 272 23.01 2.94 13.80
C ARG A 272 24.08 3.58 14.69
N ASN A 273 24.73 4.62 14.16
CA ASN A 273 25.66 5.45 14.93
C ASN A 273 24.88 6.60 15.58
N LEU A 274 24.24 6.32 16.71
CA LEU A 274 23.36 7.26 17.43
C LEU A 274 24.02 7.78 18.69
N THR A 275 23.77 9.05 19.02
CA THR A 275 24.11 9.61 20.34
C THR A 275 23.23 8.99 21.43
N GLU A 276 23.64 9.09 22.68
CA GLU A 276 22.84 8.61 23.81
C GLU A 276 21.49 9.35 23.93
N GLU A 277 21.45 10.63 23.54
CA GLU A 277 20.21 11.42 23.48
C GLU A 277 19.24 10.86 22.42
N GLN A 278 19.72 10.57 21.21
CA GLN A 278 18.91 9.98 20.15
C GLN A 278 18.40 8.57 20.53
N LYS A 279 19.23 7.76 21.21
CA LYS A 279 18.79 6.46 21.72
C LYS A 279 17.69 6.59 22.77
N ALA A 280 17.82 7.55 23.67
CA ALA A 280 16.80 7.81 24.69
C ALA A 280 15.46 8.22 24.08
N GLU A 281 15.46 9.09 23.08
CA GLU A 281 14.25 9.53 22.35
C GLU A 281 13.57 8.36 21.61
N ILE A 282 14.35 7.53 20.90
CA ILE A 282 13.84 6.32 20.23
C ILE A 282 13.26 5.35 21.26
N GLN A 283 13.95 5.14 22.38
CA GLN A 283 13.50 4.23 23.44
C GLN A 283 12.21 4.72 24.11
N GLU A 284 12.07 6.02 24.33
CA GLU A 284 10.85 6.62 24.86
C GLU A 284 9.68 6.43 23.91
N THR A 285 9.89 6.76 22.63
CA THR A 285 8.89 6.54 21.57
C THR A 285 8.48 5.07 21.50
N PHE A 286 9.45 4.15 21.51
CA PHE A 286 9.19 2.71 21.51
C PHE A 286 8.33 2.29 22.71
N LYS A 287 8.68 2.72 23.93
CA LYS A 287 7.92 2.37 25.15
C LYS A 287 6.47 2.84 25.07
N HIS A 288 6.22 4.02 24.54
CA HIS A 288 4.85 4.50 24.31
C HIS A 288 4.06 3.57 23.38
N ARG A 289 4.68 3.17 22.26
CA ARG A 289 4.05 2.27 21.27
C ARG A 289 3.83 0.86 21.82
N PHE A 290 4.79 0.35 22.60
CA PHE A 290 4.64 -0.92 23.31
C PHE A 290 3.50 -0.88 24.34
N ALA A 291 3.37 0.22 25.08
CA ALA A 291 2.27 0.42 26.03
C ALA A 291 0.89 0.45 25.33
N ASP A 292 0.80 0.96 24.11
CA ASP A 292 -0.44 0.93 23.32
C ASP A 292 -0.86 -0.52 22.98
N VAL A 293 0.09 -1.40 22.62
CA VAL A 293 -0.17 -2.83 22.41
C VAL A 293 -0.58 -3.50 23.73
N ALA A 294 0.11 -3.20 24.84
CA ALA A 294 -0.24 -3.72 26.16
C ALA A 294 -1.65 -3.31 26.61
N ARG A 295 -2.07 -2.07 26.29
CA ARG A 295 -3.44 -1.59 26.55
C ARG A 295 -4.47 -2.41 25.78
N CYS A 296 -4.16 -2.84 24.56
CA CYS A 296 -5.02 -3.70 23.76
C CYS A 296 -5.18 -5.11 24.37
N TRP A 297 -4.12 -5.66 24.98
CA TRP A 297 -4.20 -6.89 25.79
C TRP A 297 -5.07 -6.73 27.04
N ALA A 298 -4.96 -5.60 27.75
CA ALA A 298 -5.81 -5.31 28.90
C ALA A 298 -7.29 -5.27 28.51
N LYS A 299 -7.63 -4.59 27.41
CA LYS A 299 -8.99 -4.57 26.84
C LYS A 299 -9.49 -5.98 26.48
N TYR A 300 -8.64 -6.80 25.87
CA TYR A 300 -8.94 -8.21 25.58
C TYR A 300 -9.29 -8.99 26.84
N GLY A 301 -8.47 -8.90 27.89
CA GLY A 301 -8.70 -9.58 29.16
C GLY A 301 -10.01 -9.15 29.83
N LEU A 302 -10.27 -7.85 29.88
CA LEU A 302 -11.50 -7.29 30.44
C LEU A 302 -12.74 -7.76 29.66
N ALA A 303 -12.71 -7.69 28.32
CA ALA A 303 -13.81 -8.13 27.48
C ALA A 303 -14.07 -9.64 27.62
N LEU A 304 -13.01 -10.46 27.70
CA LEU A 304 -13.15 -11.90 27.89
C LEU A 304 -13.76 -12.24 29.26
N LEU A 305 -13.35 -11.56 30.32
CA LEU A 305 -13.93 -11.71 31.65
C LEU A 305 -15.41 -11.30 31.66
N SER A 306 -15.75 -10.17 31.01
CA SER A 306 -17.13 -9.73 30.88
C SER A 306 -17.99 -10.76 30.14
N ALA A 307 -17.54 -11.22 28.96
CA ALA A 307 -18.25 -12.22 28.19
C ALA A 307 -18.40 -13.56 28.95
N SER A 308 -17.37 -13.97 29.70
CA SER A 308 -17.46 -15.16 30.55
C SER A 308 -18.44 -14.99 31.70
N LYS A 309 -18.48 -13.80 32.32
CA LYS A 309 -19.44 -13.45 33.36
C LYS A 309 -20.87 -13.51 32.80
N ASP A 310 -21.12 -12.85 31.68
CA ASP A 310 -22.45 -12.78 31.06
C ASP A 310 -22.96 -14.18 30.68
N ARG A 311 -22.08 -15.05 30.16
CA ARG A 311 -22.41 -16.46 29.90
C ARG A 311 -22.85 -17.20 31.17
N LEU A 312 -22.14 -17.02 32.28
CA LEU A 312 -22.47 -17.68 33.55
C LEU A 312 -23.83 -17.22 34.10
N PHE A 313 -24.13 -15.92 34.06
CA PHE A 313 -25.43 -15.40 34.52
C PHE A 313 -26.59 -15.90 33.65
N ASN A 314 -26.41 -15.94 32.32
CA ASN A 314 -27.43 -16.46 31.41
C ASN A 314 -27.70 -17.96 31.64
N ASP A 315 -26.66 -18.76 31.90
CA ASP A 315 -26.81 -20.18 32.22
C ASP A 315 -27.60 -20.39 33.53
N ASP A 316 -27.40 -19.54 34.53
CA ASP A 316 -28.12 -19.60 35.80
C ASP A 316 -29.60 -19.19 35.64
N GLU A 317 -29.89 -18.17 34.82
CA GLU A 317 -31.28 -17.78 34.50
C GLU A 317 -32.04 -18.85 33.73
N VAL A 318 -31.40 -19.49 32.74
CA VAL A 318 -31.99 -20.61 31.99
C VAL A 318 -32.27 -21.80 32.91
N LYS A 319 -31.32 -22.18 33.77
CA LYS A 319 -31.54 -23.25 34.77
C LYS A 319 -32.64 -22.92 35.77
N LEU A 320 -32.75 -21.68 36.22
CA LEU A 320 -33.83 -21.19 37.09
C LEU A 320 -35.19 -21.23 36.38
N ALA A 321 -35.24 -20.90 35.08
CA ALA A 321 -36.46 -20.95 34.28
C ALA A 321 -36.91 -22.40 34.03
N GLU A 322 -35.99 -23.30 33.68
CA GLU A 322 -36.26 -24.73 33.51
C GLU A 322 -36.73 -25.36 34.83
N GLY A 323 -36.05 -25.08 35.95
CA GLY A 323 -36.46 -25.56 37.27
C GLY A 323 -37.87 -25.12 37.69
N LYS A 324 -38.26 -23.88 37.36
CA LYS A 324 -39.65 -23.40 37.58
C LYS A 324 -40.67 -24.07 36.66
N PHE A 325 -40.27 -24.46 35.46
CA PHE A 325 -41.14 -25.19 34.52
C PHE A 325 -41.42 -26.62 35.02
N PHE A 326 -40.42 -27.31 35.54
CA PHE A 326 -40.58 -28.65 36.13
C PHE A 326 -41.43 -28.64 37.41
N VAL A 327 -41.33 -27.60 38.25
CA VAL A 327 -42.18 -27.46 39.45
C VAL A 327 -43.65 -27.18 39.08
N LYS A 328 -43.94 -26.55 37.93
CA LYS A 328 -45.32 -26.34 37.46
C LYS A 328 -45.97 -27.58 36.84
N LEU A 329 -45.20 -28.54 36.35
CA LEU A 329 -45.70 -29.81 35.79
C LEU A 329 -45.92 -30.89 36.85
N ALA A 330 -45.42 -30.68 38.07
CA ALA A 330 -45.49 -31.62 39.18
C ALA A 330 -46.63 -31.32 40.18
N ASN A 331 -47.50 -30.34 39.89
CA ASN A 331 -48.66 -29.98 40.72
C ASN A 331 -49.98 -30.24 39.98
#